data_AF-R5CCG0-F1
#
_entry.id   AF-R5CCG0-F1
#
_cell.length_a   1.000
_cell.length_b   1.000
_cell.length_c   1.000
_cell.angle_alpha   90.00
_cell.angle_beta   90.00
_cell.angle_gamma   90.00
#
_symmetry.space_group_name_H-M   'P 1'
#
loop_
_entity.id
_entity.type
_entity.pdbx_description
1 polymer ?
#
loop_
_entity_poly.entity_id
_entity_poly.type
_entity_poly.pdbx_seq_one_letter_code
_entity_poly.pdbx_strand_id
1 'polypeptide(L)'
;MYNEFVSEDIRSDSNIIVPVICDDMFEYKASEEDLPLSIKEVICKKYIKQINNETEREHIYKAIQSNYYYGVSLLEQKKNTDLSNAIYRLFEEAVNEGYIRLKPCVKNFLNKGNFPLVITTFGFPLIEKIETLNYSEKISEWFNPNDRNDLPMNIGNGNKVVYHIFGGRNSFAWVYNEQTLLEFMHALHSVDYGAKNLSNYLCDNNPQISKLLVLGSTLPDWLFRFLIYPMFNDKEKLKGGYWLSLDNIEEGLEFFLDRNNYTGQTNLQDDKRDKLKDILEDVWPLQINDDNKLIANEPLNIFISYKREKEGNEVKKKLDRAITLLKKQGNVWLDIEEVADGGNKYWENIKNAVRNCDVFIPLITSAYLEEYRDSPDLDKFSDEYGINNNDSEDVKALKPVLREAYYAISQKKRPCPIVIVDSGNKDNNSNLDGGIVERIANSKNDSRNLPLSIFSQRTILQFDDEHPELFRLPVINK
;
A
#
# COMPACT_ATOMS: atom_id res chain seq x y z
N MET A 1 -5.50 18.44 -22.34
CA MET A 1 -6.28 19.31 -21.43
C MET A 1 -5.81 18.93 -20.04
N TYR A 2 -5.00 19.76 -19.38
CA TYR A 2 -4.31 19.38 -18.14
C TYR A 2 -5.31 19.35 -16.98
N ASN A 3 -5.50 18.20 -16.34
CA ASN A 3 -6.40 18.08 -15.21
C ASN A 3 -5.78 18.80 -13.99
N GLU A 4 -6.33 19.97 -13.65
CA GLU A 4 -6.03 20.70 -12.41
C GLU A 4 -6.34 19.88 -11.14
N PHE A 5 -7.04 18.75 -11.29
CA PHE A 5 -7.55 17.92 -10.19
C PHE A 5 -6.76 16.64 -9.91
N VAL A 6 -5.60 16.41 -10.56
CA VAL A 6 -4.83 15.16 -10.37
C VAL A 6 -4.46 14.93 -8.90
N SER A 7 -4.13 15.96 -8.14
CA SER A 7 -3.83 15.84 -6.71
C SER A 7 -5.06 15.45 -5.88
N GLU A 8 -6.27 15.90 -6.26
CA GLU A 8 -7.53 15.52 -5.62
C GLU A 8 -7.90 14.06 -5.90
N ASP A 9 -7.72 13.61 -7.14
CA ASP A 9 -7.95 12.22 -7.53
C ASP A 9 -6.98 11.27 -6.79
N ILE A 10 -5.68 11.63 -6.76
CA ILE A 10 -4.67 10.88 -6.00
C ILE A 10 -5.05 10.85 -4.51
N ARG A 11 -5.54 11.97 -3.96
CA ARG A 11 -5.99 12.04 -2.56
C ARG A 11 -7.19 11.14 -2.30
N SER A 12 -8.19 11.11 -3.18
CA SER A 12 -9.38 10.27 -2.99
C SER A 12 -9.06 8.77 -3.03
N ASP A 13 -8.01 8.41 -3.77
CA ASP A 13 -7.57 7.02 -3.95
C ASP A 13 -6.37 6.64 -3.06
N SER A 14 -6.04 7.46 -2.05
CA SER A 14 -4.82 7.30 -1.25
C SER A 14 -4.64 5.91 -0.63
N ASN A 15 -5.74 5.23 -0.27
CA ASN A 15 -5.70 3.92 0.40
C ASN A 15 -5.53 2.75 -0.57
N ILE A 16 -5.66 2.99 -1.88
CA ILE A 16 -5.55 1.98 -2.92
C ILE A 16 -4.36 2.24 -3.84
N ILE A 17 -3.62 3.32 -3.63
CA ILE A 17 -2.44 3.65 -4.43
C ILE A 17 -1.26 2.76 -4.04
N VAL A 18 -0.61 2.23 -5.08
CA VAL A 18 0.71 1.60 -4.99
C VAL A 18 1.70 2.50 -5.75
N PRO A 19 2.59 3.21 -5.05
CA PRO A 19 3.59 4.05 -5.70
C PRO A 19 4.62 3.19 -6.44
N VAL A 20 4.94 3.60 -7.67
CA VAL A 20 6.05 3.07 -8.48
C VAL A 20 7.08 4.19 -8.64
N ILE A 21 8.16 4.11 -7.87
CA ILE A 21 9.20 5.14 -7.79
C ILE A 21 10.34 4.78 -8.75
N CYS A 22 10.43 5.52 -9.86
CA CYS A 22 11.42 5.25 -10.89
C CYS A 22 12.69 6.11 -10.75
N ASP A 23 13.70 5.81 -11.58
CA ASP A 23 15.08 6.34 -11.45
C ASP A 23 15.17 7.87 -11.43
N ASP A 24 14.29 8.61 -12.12
CA ASP A 24 14.30 10.08 -12.13
C ASP A 24 13.87 10.71 -10.79
N MET A 25 13.27 9.92 -9.89
CA MET A 25 12.89 10.37 -8.56
C MET A 25 14.08 10.41 -7.60
N PHE A 26 15.24 9.91 -8.03
CA PHE A 26 16.49 9.95 -7.29
C PHE A 26 17.42 11.01 -7.87
N GLU A 27 18.13 11.69 -6.99
CA GLU A 27 19.08 12.73 -7.35
C GLU A 27 20.40 12.55 -6.63
N TYR A 28 21.48 12.99 -7.27
CA TYR A 28 22.81 13.08 -6.68
C TYR A 28 23.12 14.51 -6.28
N LYS A 29 23.57 14.70 -5.05
CA LYS A 29 23.95 16.00 -4.50
C LYS A 29 25.09 15.82 -3.48
N ALA A 30 26.30 16.29 -3.82
CA ALA A 30 27.46 16.11 -2.95
C ALA A 30 27.49 17.10 -1.77
N SER A 31 26.97 18.32 -1.99
CA SER A 31 26.80 19.38 -0.99
C SER A 31 25.41 20.00 -1.13
N GLU A 32 24.82 20.51 -0.04
CA GLU A 32 23.54 21.24 -0.11
C GLU A 32 23.58 22.50 -1.00
N GLU A 33 24.77 23.02 -1.30
CA GLU A 33 24.96 24.15 -2.21
C GLU A 33 25.02 23.73 -3.70
N ASP A 34 25.27 22.45 -3.98
CA ASP A 34 25.38 21.95 -5.36
C ASP A 34 24.01 21.87 -6.03
N LEU A 35 23.99 22.06 -7.35
CA LEU A 35 22.80 21.73 -8.14
C LEU A 35 22.61 20.20 -8.16
N PRO A 36 21.40 19.70 -7.86
CA PRO A 36 21.13 18.26 -7.91
C PRO A 36 21.29 17.75 -9.35
N LEU A 37 21.92 16.58 -9.47
CA LEU A 37 22.13 15.90 -10.75
C LEU A 37 21.24 14.68 -10.85
N SER A 38 20.82 14.32 -12.06
CA SER A 38 20.19 13.02 -12.28
C SER A 38 21.21 11.89 -12.14
N ILE A 39 20.73 10.69 -11.83
CA ILE A 39 21.57 9.49 -11.76
C ILE A 39 22.29 9.23 -13.10
N LYS A 40 21.61 9.53 -14.22
CA LYS A 40 22.18 9.47 -15.59
C LYS A 40 23.39 10.41 -15.73
N GLU A 41 23.28 11.64 -15.23
CA GLU A 41 24.36 12.62 -15.29
C GLU A 41 25.58 12.22 -14.47
N VAL A 42 25.40 11.51 -13.35
CA VAL A 42 26.51 10.97 -12.55
C VAL A 42 27.34 10.00 -13.38
N ILE A 43 26.69 9.07 -14.09
CA ILE A 43 27.36 8.14 -15.00
C ILE A 43 28.09 8.91 -16.11
N CYS A 44 27.44 9.89 -16.73
CA CYS A 44 28.06 10.74 -17.73
C CYS A 44 29.34 11.41 -17.20
N LYS A 45 29.25 12.06 -16.04
CA LYS A 45 30.39 12.77 -15.44
C LYS A 45 31.56 11.83 -15.12
N LYS A 46 31.28 10.62 -14.65
CA LYS A 46 32.32 9.65 -14.25
C LYS A 46 32.97 8.96 -15.45
N TYR A 47 32.17 8.48 -16.40
CA TYR A 47 32.66 7.52 -17.40
C TYR A 47 32.77 8.07 -18.82
N ILE A 48 31.99 9.09 -19.20
CA ILE A 48 32.02 9.63 -20.57
C ILE A 48 33.24 10.53 -20.80
N LYS A 49 33.71 11.25 -19.77
CA LYS A 49 34.92 12.09 -19.85
C LYS A 49 36.18 11.32 -20.30
N GLN A 50 36.16 10.00 -20.15
CA GLN A 50 37.27 9.10 -20.51
C GLN A 50 37.28 8.73 -22.01
N ILE A 51 36.27 9.13 -22.80
CA ILE A 51 36.21 8.89 -24.25
C ILE A 51 36.95 10.00 -24.99
N ASN A 52 37.97 9.65 -25.77
CA ASN A 52 38.86 10.61 -26.44
C ASN A 52 38.22 11.34 -27.63
N ASN A 53 37.33 10.70 -28.37
CA ASN A 53 36.67 11.28 -29.55
C ASN A 53 35.44 12.12 -29.13
N GLU A 54 35.41 13.38 -29.52
CA GLU A 54 34.36 14.33 -29.13
C GLU A 54 32.98 14.00 -29.72
N THR A 55 32.91 13.65 -31.00
CA THR A 55 31.65 13.28 -31.67
C THR A 55 31.03 12.03 -31.06
N GLU A 56 31.85 11.01 -30.79
CA GLU A 56 31.39 9.79 -30.13
C GLU A 56 30.95 10.07 -28.68
N ARG A 57 31.70 10.92 -27.97
CA ARG A 57 31.39 11.34 -26.61
C ARG A 57 30.02 12.03 -26.56
N GLU A 58 29.76 12.94 -27.49
CA GLU A 58 28.49 13.65 -27.61
C GLU A 58 27.34 12.69 -27.97
N HIS A 59 27.59 11.74 -28.87
CA HIS A 59 26.60 10.73 -29.25
C HIS A 59 26.19 9.86 -28.06
N ILE A 60 27.16 9.31 -27.31
CA ILE A 60 26.88 8.47 -26.13
C ILE A 60 26.23 9.30 -25.02
N TYR A 61 26.66 10.55 -24.82
CA TYR A 61 26.02 11.45 -23.86
C TYR A 61 24.54 11.67 -24.20
N LYS A 62 24.23 12.03 -25.44
CA LYS A 62 22.83 12.18 -25.90
C LYS A 62 22.03 10.89 -25.72
N ALA A 63 22.63 9.74 -26.06
CA ALA A 63 21.99 8.45 -25.88
C ALA A 63 21.67 8.15 -24.41
N ILE A 64 22.58 8.42 -23.47
CA ILE A 64 22.31 8.24 -22.02
C ILE A 64 21.20 9.18 -21.53
N GLN A 65 21.13 10.41 -22.05
CA GLN A 65 20.09 11.35 -21.66
C GLN A 65 18.70 10.91 -22.17
N SER A 66 18.60 10.46 -23.44
CA SER A 66 17.32 10.11 -24.06
C SER A 66 16.89 8.66 -23.85
N ASN A 67 17.82 7.73 -23.73
CA ASN A 67 17.58 6.30 -23.54
C ASN A 67 18.68 5.70 -22.65
N TYR A 68 18.52 5.92 -21.34
CA TYR A 68 19.52 5.64 -20.31
C TYR A 68 20.23 4.29 -20.48
N TYR A 69 19.47 3.19 -20.46
CA TYR A 69 20.02 1.84 -20.49
C TYR A 69 20.73 1.51 -21.81
N TYR A 70 20.18 1.95 -22.95
CA TYR A 70 20.84 1.81 -24.26
C TYR A 70 22.14 2.62 -24.34
N GLY A 71 22.12 3.85 -23.82
CA GLY A 71 23.30 4.70 -23.76
C GLY A 71 24.42 4.10 -22.91
N VAL A 72 24.09 3.39 -21.83
CA VAL A 72 25.07 2.62 -21.04
C VAL A 72 25.62 1.45 -21.86
N SER A 73 24.80 0.70 -22.60
CA SER A 73 25.28 -0.36 -23.51
C SER A 73 26.28 0.17 -24.55
N LEU A 74 26.01 1.35 -25.15
CA LEU A 74 26.95 2.00 -26.07
C LEU A 74 28.27 2.39 -25.39
N LEU A 75 28.20 2.86 -24.15
CA LEU A 75 29.38 3.19 -23.36
C LEU A 75 30.25 1.96 -23.07
N GLU A 76 29.64 0.83 -22.72
CA GLU A 76 30.33 -0.45 -22.51
C GLU A 76 30.98 -0.96 -23.78
N GLN A 77 30.23 -0.95 -24.89
CA GLN A 77 30.75 -1.32 -26.21
C GLN A 77 31.97 -0.47 -26.56
N LYS A 78 31.92 0.85 -26.32
CA LYS A 78 33.02 1.74 -26.65
C LYS A 78 34.26 1.50 -25.79
N LYS A 79 34.06 1.20 -24.51
CA LYS A 79 35.16 0.91 -23.57
C LYS A 79 35.66 -0.52 -23.66
N ASN A 80 34.93 -1.39 -24.34
CA ASN A 80 35.18 -2.82 -24.42
C ASN A 80 35.36 -3.43 -23.01
N THR A 81 34.48 -3.04 -22.09
CA THR A 81 34.53 -3.48 -20.69
C THR A 81 33.12 -3.52 -20.10
N ASP A 82 32.85 -4.52 -19.27
CA ASP A 82 31.64 -4.61 -18.46
C ASP A 82 31.72 -3.55 -17.35
N LEU A 83 30.71 -2.69 -17.29
CA LEU A 83 30.61 -1.61 -16.33
C LEU A 83 29.67 -1.93 -15.16
N SER A 84 29.05 -3.12 -15.12
CA SER A 84 28.11 -3.53 -14.06
C SER A 84 28.66 -3.25 -12.66
N ASN A 85 29.77 -3.89 -12.29
CA ASN A 85 30.32 -3.77 -10.94
C ASN A 85 30.87 -2.36 -10.66
N ALA A 86 31.36 -1.68 -11.70
CA ALA A 86 31.89 -0.32 -11.57
C ALA A 86 30.77 0.68 -11.27
N ILE A 87 29.66 0.63 -12.01
CA ILE A 87 28.49 1.51 -11.79
C ILE A 87 27.81 1.13 -10.47
N TYR A 88 27.69 -0.16 -10.16
CA TYR A 88 27.10 -0.61 -8.89
C TYR A 88 27.83 -0.01 -7.70
N ARG A 89 29.17 -0.12 -7.65
CA ARG A 89 30.00 0.46 -6.59
C ARG A 89 29.90 1.97 -6.53
N LEU A 90 29.88 2.64 -7.68
CA LEU A 90 29.70 4.10 -7.75
C LEU A 90 28.39 4.53 -7.05
N PHE A 91 27.30 3.82 -7.29
CA PHE A 91 26.02 4.12 -6.67
C PHE A 91 25.97 3.66 -5.20
N GLU A 92 26.52 2.50 -4.87
CA GLU A 92 26.61 2.00 -3.49
C GLU A 92 27.38 2.99 -2.60
N GLU A 93 28.56 3.43 -3.03
CA GLU A 93 29.37 4.44 -2.34
C GLU A 93 28.58 5.74 -2.17
N ALA A 94 27.99 6.25 -3.25
CA ALA A 94 27.25 7.51 -3.20
C ALA A 94 25.96 7.42 -2.35
N VAL A 95 25.30 6.26 -2.27
CA VAL A 95 24.16 6.00 -1.37
C VAL A 95 24.62 5.93 0.09
N ASN A 96 25.74 5.28 0.35
CA ASN A 96 26.30 5.14 1.70
C ASN A 96 26.80 6.48 2.25
N GLU A 97 27.38 7.31 1.39
CA GLU A 97 27.82 8.68 1.72
C GLU A 97 26.67 9.69 1.76
N GLY A 98 25.45 9.28 1.34
CA GLY A 98 24.25 10.12 1.36
C GLY A 98 24.16 11.14 0.22
N TYR A 99 25.03 11.02 -0.80
CA TYR A 99 24.99 11.88 -1.97
C TYR A 99 23.85 11.52 -2.92
N ILE A 100 23.53 10.23 -3.08
CA ILE A 100 22.30 9.83 -3.78
C ILE A 100 21.16 9.79 -2.76
N ARG A 101 20.09 10.50 -3.07
CA ARG A 101 18.89 10.60 -2.24
C ARG A 101 17.63 10.62 -3.08
N LEU A 102 16.52 10.28 -2.43
CA LEU A 102 15.19 10.49 -2.99
C LEU A 102 14.86 12.00 -3.01
N LYS A 103 14.22 12.47 -4.07
CA LYS A 103 13.75 13.87 -4.16
C LYS A 103 12.90 14.24 -2.93
N PRO A 104 13.10 15.41 -2.33
CA PRO A 104 12.41 15.78 -1.08
C PRO A 104 10.89 15.70 -1.15
N CYS A 105 10.27 16.12 -2.26
CA CYS A 105 8.82 16.04 -2.44
C CYS A 105 8.29 14.60 -2.43
N VAL A 106 9.00 13.67 -3.09
CA VAL A 106 8.66 12.24 -3.11
C VAL A 106 8.87 11.62 -1.74
N LYS A 107 9.97 11.97 -1.05
CA LYS A 107 10.21 11.53 0.33
C LYS A 107 9.09 11.99 1.26
N ASN A 108 8.65 13.24 1.14
CA ASN A 108 7.55 13.79 1.92
C ASN A 108 6.22 13.12 1.61
N PHE A 109 5.93 12.85 0.34
CA PHE A 109 4.75 12.11 -0.12
C PHE A 109 4.71 10.70 0.49
N LEU A 110 5.81 9.94 0.37
CA LEU A 110 5.93 8.61 0.97
C LEU A 110 5.86 8.66 2.50
N ASN A 111 6.40 9.72 3.12
CA ASN A 111 6.32 9.90 4.56
C ASN A 111 4.88 10.10 5.05
N LYS A 112 4.06 10.87 4.31
CA LYS A 112 2.69 11.19 4.70
C LYS A 112 1.70 10.07 4.35
N GLY A 113 1.93 9.34 3.26
CA GLY A 113 1.08 8.25 2.84
C GLY A 113 1.31 6.97 3.63
N ASN A 114 0.31 6.09 3.64
CA ASN A 114 0.45 4.74 4.19
C ASN A 114 0.37 3.71 3.06
N PHE A 115 1.54 3.33 2.55
CA PHE A 115 1.66 2.41 1.43
C PHE A 115 2.14 1.04 1.93
N PRO A 116 1.29 -0.01 1.89
CA PRO A 116 1.72 -1.37 2.21
C PRO A 116 2.76 -1.90 1.22
N LEU A 117 2.75 -1.39 -0.01
CA LEU A 117 3.69 -1.73 -1.05
C LEU A 117 4.19 -0.46 -1.73
N VAL A 118 5.51 -0.34 -1.87
CA VAL A 118 6.17 0.61 -2.76
C VAL A 118 7.00 -0.18 -3.75
N ILE A 119 6.80 0.02 -5.04
CA ILE A 119 7.61 -0.58 -6.09
C ILE A 119 8.67 0.44 -6.50
N THR A 120 9.90 0.00 -6.76
CA THR A 120 10.94 0.88 -7.29
C THR A 120 11.82 0.20 -8.33
N THR A 121 12.26 0.96 -9.33
CA THR A 121 13.28 0.53 -10.30
C THR A 121 14.70 0.76 -9.79
N PHE A 122 14.86 1.54 -8.71
CA PHE A 122 16.18 1.85 -8.16
C PHE A 122 16.65 0.74 -7.21
N GLY A 123 17.82 0.17 -7.48
CA GLY A 123 18.25 -1.06 -6.82
C GLY A 123 18.78 -0.93 -5.38
N PHE A 124 18.86 0.28 -4.83
CA PHE A 124 19.52 0.54 -3.55
C PHE A 124 18.53 0.94 -2.44
N PRO A 125 18.81 0.60 -1.17
CA PRO A 125 17.85 0.71 -0.08
C PRO A 125 17.74 2.14 0.48
N LEU A 126 17.16 3.06 -0.30
CA LEU A 126 16.91 4.45 0.11
C LEU A 126 15.50 4.68 0.64
N ILE A 127 14.50 4.01 0.08
CA ILE A 127 13.09 4.19 0.45
C ILE A 127 12.86 3.62 1.85
N GLU A 128 13.53 2.52 2.19
CA GLU A 128 13.52 1.85 3.49
C GLU A 128 13.96 2.72 4.65
N LYS A 129 14.73 3.77 4.37
CA LYS A 129 15.26 4.69 5.38
C LYS A 129 14.22 5.76 5.77
N ILE A 130 13.02 5.74 5.18
CA ILE A 130 11.93 6.68 5.46
C ILE A 130 11.21 6.25 6.75
N GLU A 131 11.20 7.12 7.77
CA GLU A 131 10.78 6.79 9.15
C GLU A 131 9.33 6.34 9.27
N THR A 132 8.37 6.95 8.58
CA THR A 132 6.95 6.56 8.71
C THR A 132 6.63 5.24 8.01
N LEU A 133 7.57 4.73 7.21
CA LEU A 133 7.49 3.36 6.74
C LEU A 133 7.81 2.35 7.86
N ASN A 134 8.24 2.80 9.05
CA ASN A 134 8.47 2.07 10.33
C ASN A 134 8.05 0.60 10.32
N TYR A 135 8.86 -0.19 9.62
CA TYR A 135 8.71 -1.62 9.48
C TYR A 135 9.18 -2.26 10.79
N SER A 136 8.29 -2.87 11.57
CA SER A 136 8.71 -3.70 12.70
C SER A 136 9.57 -4.89 12.24
N GLU A 137 9.43 -5.29 10.98
CA GLU A 137 10.35 -6.17 10.22
C GLU A 137 10.59 -5.54 8.84
N LYS A 138 11.77 -4.97 8.59
CA LYS A 138 12.14 -4.41 7.28
C LYS A 138 12.15 -5.52 6.24
N ILE A 139 11.16 -5.54 5.34
CA ILE A 139 11.15 -6.49 4.21
C ILE A 139 11.36 -5.69 2.92
N SER A 140 12.61 -5.65 2.48
CA SER A 140 12.99 -5.26 1.13
C SER A 140 13.15 -6.51 0.30
N GLU A 141 12.50 -6.53 -0.85
CA GLU A 141 12.55 -7.67 -1.77
C GLU A 141 13.09 -7.20 -3.11
N TRP A 142 14.18 -7.83 -3.55
CA TRP A 142 14.81 -7.54 -4.83
C TRP A 142 14.48 -8.66 -5.78
N PHE A 143 13.74 -8.37 -6.85
CA PHE A 143 13.47 -9.35 -7.88
C PHE A 143 14.78 -9.87 -8.48
N ASN A 144 14.87 -11.17 -8.71
CA ASN A 144 16.02 -11.80 -9.37
C ASN A 144 15.51 -12.75 -10.47
N PRO A 145 15.88 -12.53 -11.74
CA PRO A 145 15.50 -13.40 -12.86
C PRO A 145 15.87 -14.87 -12.68
N ASN A 146 16.86 -15.16 -11.85
CA ASN A 146 17.42 -16.49 -11.64
C ASN A 146 16.90 -17.18 -10.37
N ASP A 147 15.99 -16.53 -9.63
CA ASP A 147 15.42 -17.07 -8.39
C ASP A 147 13.89 -16.99 -8.43
N ARG A 148 13.22 -17.77 -7.58
CA ARG A 148 11.76 -17.70 -7.40
C ARG A 148 11.40 -16.68 -6.33
N ASN A 149 12.10 -15.56 -6.31
CA ASN A 149 11.94 -14.52 -5.31
C ASN A 149 10.97 -13.44 -5.81
N ASP A 150 9.71 -13.65 -5.44
CA ASP A 150 8.61 -12.73 -5.71
C ASP A 150 8.21 -11.99 -4.44
N LEU A 151 7.20 -11.13 -4.57
CA LEU A 151 6.55 -10.46 -3.47
C LEU A 151 6.04 -11.47 -2.41
N PRO A 152 6.24 -11.23 -1.11
CA PRO A 152 5.77 -12.12 -0.05
C PRO A 152 4.23 -12.12 -0.01
N MET A 153 3.64 -13.28 0.30
CA MET A 153 2.18 -13.47 0.24
C MET A 153 1.38 -12.67 1.29
N ASN A 154 2.02 -12.08 2.31
CA ASN A 154 1.36 -11.52 3.50
C ASN A 154 1.42 -9.98 3.61
N ILE A 155 1.45 -9.27 2.48
CA ILE A 155 1.47 -7.79 2.47
C ILE A 155 0.11 -7.24 2.92
N GLY A 156 0.13 -6.24 3.81
CA GLY A 156 -1.09 -5.58 4.32
C GLY A 156 -1.43 -5.89 5.79
N ASN A 157 -0.79 -6.88 6.43
CA ASN A 157 -0.99 -7.22 7.85
C ASN A 157 -0.11 -6.38 8.81
N GLY A 158 0.10 -5.10 8.50
CA GLY A 158 1.10 -4.24 9.16
C GLY A 158 2.52 -4.36 8.58
N ASN A 159 2.74 -5.38 7.74
CA ASN A 159 3.96 -5.52 6.95
C ASN A 159 3.86 -4.63 5.72
N LYS A 160 4.72 -3.62 5.67
CA LYS A 160 4.99 -2.84 4.48
C LYS A 160 6.12 -3.54 3.71
N VAL A 161 6.21 -3.36 2.39
CA VAL A 161 7.31 -3.90 1.55
C VAL A 161 7.81 -2.84 0.56
N VAL A 162 9.13 -2.78 0.38
CA VAL A 162 9.76 -2.12 -0.77
C VAL A 162 10.18 -3.20 -1.76
N TYR A 163 9.61 -3.18 -2.97
CA TYR A 163 9.88 -4.15 -4.01
C TYR A 163 10.77 -3.54 -5.10
N HIS A 164 12.03 -3.93 -5.14
CA HIS A 164 13.00 -3.52 -6.15
C HIS A 164 12.86 -4.42 -7.38
N ILE A 165 12.02 -3.99 -8.32
CA ILE A 165 11.64 -4.79 -9.49
C ILE A 165 12.81 -5.03 -10.46
N PHE A 166 13.85 -4.20 -10.39
CA PHE A 166 15.05 -4.28 -11.22
C PHE A 166 16.28 -4.79 -10.47
N GLY A 167 16.06 -5.53 -9.38
CA GLY A 167 17.15 -6.12 -8.60
C GLY A 167 18.01 -5.05 -7.93
N GLY A 168 19.26 -5.38 -7.59
CA GLY A 168 20.16 -4.45 -6.90
C GLY A 168 20.66 -4.90 -5.53
N ARG A 169 20.26 -6.09 -5.07
CA ARG A 169 20.78 -6.67 -3.81
C ARG A 169 22.30 -6.87 -3.86
N ASN A 170 22.85 -7.11 -5.05
CA ASN A 170 24.27 -7.19 -5.33
C ASN A 170 24.55 -6.78 -6.78
N SER A 171 25.83 -6.60 -7.10
CA SER A 171 26.29 -6.17 -8.44
C SER A 171 26.07 -7.19 -9.56
N PHE A 172 25.65 -8.43 -9.25
CA PHE A 172 25.49 -9.49 -10.26
C PHE A 172 24.05 -9.62 -10.77
N ALA A 173 23.07 -9.12 -10.02
CA ALA A 173 21.65 -9.24 -10.33
C ALA A 173 20.95 -7.88 -10.17
N TRP A 174 21.12 -7.03 -11.17
CA TRP A 174 20.50 -5.71 -11.23
C TRP A 174 20.47 -5.16 -12.65
N VAL A 175 19.54 -4.23 -12.91
CA VAL A 175 19.42 -3.55 -14.20
C VAL A 175 20.29 -2.29 -14.23
N TYR A 176 21.18 -2.22 -15.21
CA TYR A 176 22.04 -1.04 -15.41
C TYR A 176 22.30 -0.71 -16.89
N ASN A 177 22.03 -1.66 -17.80
CA ASN A 177 22.15 -1.50 -19.24
C ASN A 177 20.95 -2.13 -19.95
N GLU A 178 20.89 -2.00 -21.28
CA GLU A 178 19.75 -2.53 -22.06
C GLU A 178 19.63 -4.05 -21.99
N GLN A 179 20.75 -4.78 -21.97
CA GLN A 179 20.74 -6.25 -21.96
C GLN A 179 20.13 -6.79 -20.66
N THR A 180 20.56 -6.27 -19.51
CA THR A 180 20.02 -6.66 -18.19
C THR A 180 18.58 -6.21 -18.03
N LEU A 181 18.21 -5.04 -18.58
CA LEU A 181 16.83 -4.58 -18.61
C LEU A 181 15.94 -5.57 -19.37
N LEU A 182 16.33 -5.99 -20.57
CA LEU A 182 15.59 -6.98 -21.35
C LEU A 182 15.47 -8.33 -20.64
N GLU A 183 16.54 -8.78 -19.98
CA GLU A 183 16.55 -10.02 -19.19
C GLU A 183 15.52 -9.97 -18.05
N PHE A 184 15.55 -8.90 -17.24
CA PHE A 184 14.60 -8.70 -16.14
C PHE A 184 13.16 -8.60 -16.64
N MET A 185 12.95 -7.84 -17.71
CA MET A 185 11.63 -7.66 -18.31
C MET A 185 11.09 -8.96 -18.88
N HIS A 186 11.92 -9.78 -19.51
CA HIS A 186 11.53 -11.12 -19.94
C HIS A 186 11.17 -12.01 -18.74
N ALA A 187 11.99 -11.98 -17.67
CA ALA A 187 11.77 -12.80 -16.49
C ALA A 187 10.48 -12.44 -15.75
N LEU A 188 10.10 -11.16 -15.67
CA LEU A 188 8.85 -10.71 -15.05
C LEU A 188 7.60 -11.34 -15.67
N HIS A 189 7.65 -11.69 -16.95
CA HIS A 189 6.55 -12.35 -17.68
C HIS A 189 6.67 -13.88 -17.71
N SER A 190 7.72 -14.45 -17.12
CA SER A 190 7.96 -15.89 -17.15
C SER A 190 6.92 -16.65 -16.34
N VAL A 191 6.47 -17.78 -16.86
CA VAL A 191 5.56 -18.68 -16.14
C VAL A 191 6.25 -19.29 -14.90
N ASP A 192 7.56 -19.47 -14.91
CA ASP A 192 8.28 -20.14 -13.82
C ASP A 192 8.90 -19.18 -12.80
N TYR A 193 9.27 -17.98 -13.25
CA TYR A 193 10.06 -16.99 -12.49
C TYR A 193 9.44 -15.58 -12.49
N GLY A 194 8.24 -15.41 -13.06
CA GLY A 194 7.56 -14.12 -13.12
C GLY A 194 7.04 -13.65 -11.76
N ALA A 195 6.72 -12.36 -11.68
CA ALA A 195 6.24 -11.69 -10.48
C ALA A 195 4.73 -11.94 -10.26
N LYS A 196 4.35 -13.22 -10.09
CA LYS A 196 2.97 -13.68 -9.91
C LYS A 196 2.31 -13.14 -8.65
N ASN A 197 3.00 -13.15 -7.51
CA ASN A 197 2.49 -12.62 -6.25
C ASN A 197 2.31 -11.11 -6.33
N LEU A 198 3.20 -10.39 -7.02
CA LEU A 198 2.99 -8.99 -7.35
C LEU A 198 1.74 -8.80 -8.20
N SER A 199 1.60 -9.56 -9.27
CA SER A 199 0.41 -9.54 -10.14
C SER A 199 -0.87 -9.81 -9.33
N ASN A 200 -0.87 -10.87 -8.51
CA ASN A 200 -1.99 -11.27 -7.66
C ASN A 200 -2.34 -10.20 -6.62
N TYR A 201 -1.35 -9.56 -6.01
CA TYR A 201 -1.55 -8.46 -5.05
C TYR A 201 -2.24 -7.26 -5.72
N LEU A 202 -1.89 -6.98 -6.98
CA LEU A 202 -2.47 -5.90 -7.76
C LEU A 202 -3.82 -6.30 -8.40
N CYS A 203 -4.06 -7.60 -8.64
CA CYS A 203 -5.17 -8.11 -9.46
C CYS A 203 -6.28 -8.83 -8.71
N ASP A 204 -5.96 -9.87 -7.93
CA ASP A 204 -6.87 -11.00 -7.78
C ASP A 204 -7.54 -11.10 -6.39
N ASN A 205 -7.00 -10.50 -5.33
CA ASN A 205 -7.46 -10.80 -3.96
C ASN A 205 -7.78 -9.59 -3.06
N ASN A 206 -7.83 -8.37 -3.60
CA ASN A 206 -8.15 -7.18 -2.79
C ASN A 206 -9.54 -6.61 -3.18
N PRO A 207 -10.52 -6.56 -2.25
CA PRO A 207 -11.84 -5.96 -2.51
C PRO A 207 -11.79 -4.50 -2.93
N GLN A 208 -10.65 -3.84 -2.72
CA GLN A 208 -10.31 -2.58 -3.35
C GLN A 208 -9.15 -2.81 -4.32
N ILE A 209 -9.43 -2.56 -5.59
CA ILE A 209 -8.47 -2.67 -6.67
C ILE A 209 -7.35 -1.64 -6.48
N SER A 210 -6.09 -2.09 -6.44
CA SER A 210 -4.93 -1.20 -6.37
C SER A 210 -4.77 -0.37 -7.66
N LYS A 211 -4.45 0.91 -7.52
CA LYS A 211 -4.07 1.81 -8.62
C LYS A 211 -2.58 2.12 -8.55
N LEU A 212 -1.89 2.03 -9.68
CA LEU A 212 -0.48 2.39 -9.73
C LEU A 212 -0.34 3.91 -9.83
N LEU A 213 0.50 4.52 -9.00
CA LEU A 213 0.99 5.90 -9.18
C LEU A 213 2.44 5.83 -9.62
N VAL A 214 2.72 6.03 -10.90
CA VAL A 214 4.07 5.96 -11.43
C VAL A 214 4.71 7.34 -11.45
N LEU A 215 5.89 7.43 -10.84
CA LEU A 215 6.65 8.66 -10.67
C LEU A 215 8.00 8.54 -11.39
N GLY A 216 8.21 9.34 -12.43
CA GLY A 216 9.53 9.57 -13.04
C GLY A 216 10.14 8.40 -13.82
N SER A 217 9.35 7.67 -14.61
CA SER A 217 9.92 6.60 -15.45
C SER A 217 10.58 7.15 -16.71
N THR A 218 11.78 6.64 -16.98
CA THR A 218 12.62 6.96 -18.14
C THR A 218 12.56 5.89 -19.22
N LEU A 219 11.70 4.90 -19.05
CA LEU A 219 11.59 3.78 -19.98
C LEU A 219 10.92 4.28 -21.27
N PRO A 220 11.40 3.85 -22.45
CA PRO A 220 10.68 4.06 -23.71
C PRO A 220 9.26 3.49 -23.66
N ASP A 221 8.35 4.03 -24.47
CA ASP A 221 6.92 3.64 -24.49
C ASP A 221 6.72 2.12 -24.49
N TRP A 222 7.29 1.46 -25.50
CA TRP A 222 7.11 0.03 -25.69
C TRP A 222 7.56 -0.77 -24.48
N LEU A 223 8.64 -0.36 -23.81
CA LEU A 223 9.20 -1.07 -22.68
C LEU A 223 8.41 -0.81 -21.40
N PHE A 224 7.95 0.42 -21.20
CA PHE A 224 7.06 0.74 -20.10
C PHE A 224 5.80 -0.12 -20.13
N ARG A 225 5.24 -0.39 -21.32
CA ARG A 225 4.09 -1.30 -21.47
C ARG A 225 4.41 -2.71 -20.96
N PHE A 226 5.61 -3.22 -21.23
CA PHE A 226 6.04 -4.52 -20.69
C PHE A 226 6.25 -4.49 -19.17
N LEU A 227 6.57 -3.35 -18.57
CA LEU A 227 6.75 -3.26 -17.12
C LEU A 227 5.41 -3.38 -16.40
N ILE A 228 4.40 -2.70 -16.96
CA ILE A 228 3.07 -2.60 -16.39
C ILE A 228 2.19 -3.80 -16.73
N TYR A 229 2.38 -4.44 -17.89
CA TYR A 229 1.51 -5.52 -18.33
C TYR A 229 1.45 -6.73 -17.36
N PRO A 230 2.56 -7.25 -16.79
CA PRO A 230 2.53 -8.30 -15.77
C PRO A 230 1.74 -7.91 -14.52
N MET A 231 1.63 -6.62 -14.24
CA MET A 231 0.91 -6.10 -13.10
C MET A 231 -0.62 -6.17 -13.29
N PHE A 232 -1.10 -6.59 -14.47
CA PHE A 232 -2.51 -6.75 -14.81
C PHE A 232 -2.82 -8.15 -15.35
N ASN A 233 -3.55 -8.96 -14.57
CA ASN A 233 -3.78 -10.38 -14.87
C ASN A 233 -5.03 -10.66 -15.74
N ASP A 234 -5.90 -9.68 -16.03
CA ASP A 234 -7.11 -9.97 -16.81
C ASP A 234 -7.67 -8.81 -17.66
N LYS A 235 -8.23 -9.18 -18.82
CA LYS A 235 -8.59 -8.29 -19.94
C LYS A 235 -9.86 -7.45 -19.71
N GLU A 236 -10.61 -7.66 -18.64
CA GLU A 236 -12.01 -7.19 -18.58
C GLU A 236 -12.25 -5.91 -17.77
N LYS A 237 -11.29 -5.41 -16.98
CA LYS A 237 -11.42 -4.10 -16.30
C LYS A 237 -10.09 -3.36 -16.20
N LEU A 238 -9.85 -2.43 -17.11
CA LEU A 238 -8.74 -1.48 -17.04
C LEU A 238 -8.97 -0.51 -15.88
N LYS A 239 -8.18 -0.69 -14.81
CA LYS A 239 -8.35 -0.09 -13.47
C LYS A 239 -7.96 1.40 -13.43
N GLY A 240 -7.26 1.86 -14.46
CA GLY A 240 -6.62 3.15 -14.48
C GLY A 240 -5.45 3.25 -13.52
N GLY A 241 -4.97 4.47 -13.34
CA GLY A 241 -3.86 4.80 -12.46
C GLY A 241 -3.43 6.23 -12.65
N TYR A 242 -2.27 6.56 -12.10
CA TYR A 242 -1.71 7.88 -12.15
C TYR A 242 -0.30 7.85 -12.72
N TRP A 243 0.05 8.88 -13.48
CA TRP A 243 1.35 9.02 -14.08
C TRP A 243 1.86 10.45 -13.94
N LEU A 244 3.00 10.64 -13.27
CA LEU A 244 3.66 11.93 -13.15
C LEU A 244 5.08 11.82 -13.71
N SER A 245 5.33 12.52 -14.81
CA SER A 245 6.64 12.53 -15.48
C SER A 245 7.28 13.91 -15.41
N LEU A 246 8.57 13.92 -15.09
CA LEU A 246 9.40 15.12 -15.12
C LEU A 246 9.57 15.65 -16.55
N ASP A 247 9.68 14.75 -17.51
CA ASP A 247 9.88 15.08 -18.93
C ASP A 247 8.61 14.82 -19.75
N ASN A 248 8.63 15.24 -21.02
CA ASN A 248 7.64 14.79 -22.00
C ASN A 248 7.76 13.28 -22.21
N ILE A 249 6.61 12.63 -22.39
CA ILE A 249 6.56 11.22 -22.79
C ILE A 249 6.33 11.10 -24.30
N GLU A 250 6.65 9.94 -24.86
CA GLU A 250 6.34 9.63 -26.25
C GLU A 250 4.81 9.62 -26.48
N GLU A 251 4.37 10.12 -27.65
CA GLU A 251 2.94 10.17 -28.02
C GLU A 251 2.27 8.78 -27.94
N GLY A 252 2.99 7.73 -28.32
CA GLY A 252 2.52 6.35 -28.20
C GLY A 252 2.27 5.91 -26.75
N LEU A 253 3.06 6.41 -25.80
CA LEU A 253 2.87 6.14 -24.38
C LEU A 253 1.70 6.93 -23.82
N GLU A 254 1.55 8.20 -24.21
CA GLU A 254 0.39 9.01 -23.83
C GLU A 254 -0.92 8.35 -24.27
N PHE A 255 -1.01 7.94 -25.54
CA PHE A 255 -2.17 7.21 -26.06
C PHE A 255 -2.39 5.87 -25.34
N PHE A 256 -1.30 5.18 -24.97
CA PHE A 256 -1.40 3.96 -24.19
C PHE A 256 -1.94 4.21 -22.78
N LEU A 257 -1.52 5.28 -22.11
CA LEU A 257 -1.97 5.60 -20.77
C LEU A 257 -3.45 5.99 -20.79
N ASP A 258 -3.84 6.87 -21.72
CA ASP A 258 -5.23 7.34 -21.88
C ASP A 258 -6.20 6.18 -22.15
N ARG A 259 -5.90 5.31 -23.13
CA ARG A 259 -6.75 4.14 -23.43
C ARG A 259 -6.88 3.15 -22.26
N ASN A 260 -5.96 3.21 -21.29
CA ASN A 260 -5.96 2.36 -20.10
C ASN A 260 -6.44 3.11 -18.84
N ASN A 261 -7.09 4.27 -18.99
CA ASN A 261 -7.65 5.11 -17.93
C ASN A 261 -6.61 5.67 -16.95
N TYR A 262 -5.37 5.88 -17.39
CA TYR A 262 -4.36 6.58 -16.58
C TYR A 262 -4.57 8.09 -16.70
N THR A 263 -4.57 8.76 -15.55
CA THR A 263 -4.64 10.22 -15.48
C THR A 263 -3.28 10.76 -15.04
N GLY A 264 -2.74 11.75 -15.73
CA GLY A 264 -1.37 12.17 -15.45
C GLY A 264 -0.98 13.54 -15.96
N GLN A 265 0.23 13.93 -15.60
CA GLN A 265 0.88 15.14 -16.08
C GLN A 265 2.33 14.82 -16.48
N THR A 266 2.81 15.50 -17.51
CA THR A 266 4.16 15.38 -18.06
C THR A 266 4.84 16.75 -18.06
N ASN A 267 6.16 16.77 -18.31
CA ASN A 267 6.95 18.00 -18.34
C ASN A 267 6.81 18.81 -17.04
N LEU A 268 6.94 18.11 -15.91
CA LEU A 268 6.86 18.70 -14.57
C LEU A 268 8.16 19.39 -14.14
N GLN A 269 9.26 19.23 -14.90
CA GLN A 269 10.42 20.10 -14.80
C GLN A 269 10.07 21.48 -15.39
N ASP A 270 9.85 22.47 -14.52
CA ASP A 270 9.69 23.87 -14.91
C ASP A 270 10.66 24.72 -14.08
N ASP A 271 11.50 25.50 -14.77
CA ASP A 271 12.55 26.36 -14.19
C ASP A 271 12.04 27.35 -13.14
N LYS A 272 10.72 27.61 -13.08
CA LYS A 272 10.10 28.58 -12.17
C LYS A 272 9.24 27.96 -11.07
N ARG A 273 8.82 26.70 -11.21
CA ARG A 273 7.87 26.07 -10.29
C ARG A 273 8.01 24.55 -10.35
N ASP A 274 8.32 23.93 -9.22
CA ASP A 274 8.36 22.47 -9.10
C ASP A 274 6.92 21.92 -9.04
N LYS A 275 6.32 21.70 -10.22
CA LYS A 275 4.93 21.23 -10.33
C LYS A 275 4.74 19.85 -9.74
N LEU A 276 5.75 18.98 -9.79
CA LEU A 276 5.70 17.67 -9.15
C LEU A 276 5.54 17.86 -7.64
N LYS A 277 6.37 18.72 -7.04
CA LYS A 277 6.27 19.06 -5.62
C LYS A 277 4.88 19.57 -5.29
N ASP A 278 4.33 20.50 -6.06
CA ASP A 278 3.00 21.05 -5.80
C ASP A 278 1.92 19.97 -5.82
N ILE A 279 1.89 19.13 -6.87
CA ILE A 279 0.91 18.04 -6.97
C ILE A 279 1.01 17.11 -5.76
N LEU A 280 2.22 16.67 -5.39
CA LEU A 280 2.43 15.72 -4.30
C LEU A 280 2.18 16.33 -2.91
N GLU A 281 2.51 17.60 -2.70
CA GLU A 281 2.23 18.32 -1.47
C GLU A 281 0.73 18.59 -1.30
N ASP A 282 0.04 18.86 -2.41
CA ASP A 282 -1.40 19.03 -2.44
C ASP A 282 -2.14 17.73 -2.12
N VAL A 283 -1.61 16.53 -2.38
CA VAL A 283 -2.28 15.28 -1.99
C VAL A 283 -2.60 15.28 -0.49
N TRP A 284 -1.65 15.70 0.35
CA TRP A 284 -1.83 15.85 1.80
C TRP A 284 -1.51 17.27 2.25
N PRO A 285 -2.47 18.21 2.08
CA PRO A 285 -2.25 19.59 2.45
C PRO A 285 -1.93 19.65 3.94
N LEU A 286 -0.94 20.48 4.31
CA LEU A 286 -0.66 20.77 5.70
C LEU A 286 -1.93 21.37 6.32
N GLN A 287 -2.65 20.62 7.15
CA GLN A 287 -3.71 21.18 7.97
C GLN A 287 -3.05 22.08 9.02
N ILE A 288 -2.99 23.37 8.72
CA ILE A 288 -2.68 24.41 9.71
C ILE A 288 -3.97 24.58 10.53
N ASN A 289 -3.99 24.05 11.75
CA ASN A 289 -4.90 24.49 12.80
C ASN A 289 -4.09 25.14 13.91
N ASP A 290 -4.67 26.20 14.48
CA ASP A 290 -4.06 27.29 15.25
C ASP A 290 -3.42 26.92 16.61
N ASP A 291 -3.20 25.64 16.90
CA ASP A 291 -2.60 25.19 18.15
C ASP A 291 -1.56 24.09 17.88
N ASN A 292 -0.30 24.52 17.76
CA ASN A 292 0.98 23.77 17.79
C ASN A 292 0.96 22.28 18.23
N LYS A 293 0.32 21.40 17.46
CA LYS A 293 0.60 19.97 17.39
C LYS A 293 0.36 19.47 15.97
N LEU A 294 1.42 18.97 15.34
CA LEU A 294 1.34 18.14 14.15
C LEU A 294 0.54 16.87 14.50
N ILE A 295 -0.73 16.81 14.13
CA ILE A 295 -1.47 15.54 14.13
C ILE A 295 -1.20 14.93 12.76
N ALA A 296 -0.32 13.94 12.69
CA ALA A 296 -0.23 13.09 11.53
C ALA A 296 -1.58 12.36 11.39
N ASN A 297 -2.31 12.59 10.30
CA ASN A 297 -3.48 11.78 9.93
C ASN A 297 -2.98 10.41 9.47
N GLU A 298 -2.40 9.62 10.37
CA GLU A 298 -2.15 8.21 10.10
C GLU A 298 -3.50 7.51 9.88
N PRO A 299 -3.65 6.72 8.81
CA PRO A 299 -4.87 5.93 8.62
C PRO A 299 -5.03 4.95 9.77
N LEU A 300 -6.26 4.86 10.28
CA LEU A 300 -6.60 3.99 11.41
C LEU A 300 -6.40 2.51 11.04
N ASN A 301 -5.78 1.74 11.91
CA ASN A 301 -5.81 0.28 11.79
C ASN A 301 -7.13 -0.25 12.36
N ILE A 302 -7.99 -0.80 11.52
CA ILE A 302 -9.35 -1.21 11.87
C ILE A 302 -9.41 -2.73 11.88
N PHE A 303 -9.79 -3.33 13.01
CA PHE A 303 -10.16 -4.75 13.06
C PHE A 303 -11.67 -4.88 12.89
N ILE A 304 -12.13 -5.62 11.89
CA ILE A 304 -13.56 -5.88 11.69
C ILE A 304 -13.91 -7.29 12.18
N SER A 305 -14.75 -7.34 13.21
CA SER A 305 -15.40 -8.58 13.68
C SER A 305 -16.77 -8.69 13.04
N TYR A 306 -17.05 -9.77 12.32
CA TYR A 306 -18.34 -9.96 11.64
C TYR A 306 -18.69 -11.44 11.52
N LYS A 307 -19.98 -11.74 11.37
CA LYS A 307 -20.46 -13.09 11.05
C LYS A 307 -20.69 -13.18 9.55
N ARG A 308 -20.07 -14.17 8.90
CA ARG A 308 -20.25 -14.42 7.48
C ARG A 308 -21.69 -14.82 7.16
N GLU A 309 -22.22 -14.23 6.10
CA GLU A 309 -23.53 -14.51 5.55
C GLU A 309 -23.40 -15.30 4.24
N LYS A 310 -24.41 -16.11 3.91
CA LYS A 310 -24.42 -16.90 2.67
C LYS A 310 -24.47 -16.00 1.43
N GLU A 311 -23.90 -16.48 0.33
CA GLU A 311 -23.96 -15.78 -0.96
C GLU A 311 -25.41 -15.55 -1.42
N GLY A 312 -25.65 -14.39 -2.04
CA GLY A 312 -26.99 -13.98 -2.47
C GLY A 312 -27.88 -13.38 -1.39
N ASN A 313 -27.46 -13.37 -0.11
CA ASN A 313 -28.19 -12.70 0.97
C ASN A 313 -28.05 -11.16 0.86
N GLU A 314 -29.16 -10.41 0.97
CA GLU A 314 -29.15 -8.94 1.01
C GLU A 314 -28.33 -8.39 2.19
N VAL A 315 -28.31 -9.10 3.33
CA VAL A 315 -27.47 -8.74 4.49
C VAL A 315 -25.99 -8.84 4.14
N LYS A 316 -25.57 -9.83 3.34
CA LYS A 316 -24.18 -9.96 2.85
C LYS A 316 -23.80 -8.73 2.01
N LYS A 317 -24.67 -8.31 1.07
CA LYS A 317 -24.41 -7.13 0.23
C LYS A 317 -24.23 -5.86 1.07
N LYS A 318 -25.04 -5.68 2.11
CA LYS A 318 -24.91 -4.56 3.05
C LYS A 318 -23.62 -4.63 3.86
N LEU A 319 -23.23 -5.81 4.35
CA LEU A 319 -21.94 -6.03 5.01
C LEU A 319 -20.77 -5.66 4.09
N ASP A 320 -20.77 -6.14 2.85
CA ASP A 320 -19.71 -5.86 1.87
C ASP A 320 -19.58 -4.35 1.59
N ARG A 321 -20.71 -3.63 1.52
CA ARG A 321 -20.74 -2.17 1.38
C ARG A 321 -20.18 -1.45 2.61
N ALA A 322 -20.60 -1.85 3.82
CA ALA A 322 -20.06 -1.28 5.06
C ALA A 322 -18.55 -1.51 5.18
N ILE A 323 -18.06 -2.72 4.88
CA ILE A 323 -16.64 -3.04 4.84
C ILE A 323 -15.90 -2.17 3.81
N THR A 324 -16.49 -1.96 2.64
CA THR A 324 -15.92 -1.09 1.59
C THR A 324 -15.77 0.35 2.06
N LEU A 325 -16.76 0.89 2.78
CA LEU A 325 -16.68 2.24 3.36
C LEU A 325 -15.59 2.32 4.44
N LEU A 326 -15.48 1.32 5.32
CA LEU A 326 -14.43 1.29 6.35
C LEU A 326 -13.02 1.23 5.75
N LYS A 327 -12.83 0.51 4.64
CA LYS A 327 -11.56 0.48 3.90
C LYS A 327 -11.17 1.84 3.31
N LYS A 328 -12.14 2.72 3.04
CA LYS A 328 -11.86 4.12 2.64
C LYS A 328 -11.37 4.99 3.81
N GLN A 329 -11.52 4.53 5.05
CA GLN A 329 -11.21 5.30 6.26
C GLN A 329 -10.00 4.79 7.03
N GLY A 330 -9.43 3.63 6.66
CA GLY A 330 -8.29 3.05 7.34
C GLY A 330 -7.87 1.68 6.79
N ASN A 331 -6.81 1.11 7.38
CA ASN A 331 -6.31 -0.22 7.07
C ASN A 331 -7.18 -1.28 7.76
N VAL A 332 -8.01 -1.96 6.99
CA VAL A 332 -8.98 -2.93 7.52
C VAL A 332 -8.41 -4.34 7.54
N TRP A 333 -8.44 -4.97 8.72
CA TRP A 333 -8.20 -6.39 8.91
C TRP A 333 -9.54 -7.15 9.01
N LEU A 334 -9.64 -8.26 8.26
CA LEU A 334 -10.82 -9.12 8.19
C LEU A 334 -10.39 -10.57 8.38
N ASP A 335 -11.23 -11.34 9.07
CA ASP A 335 -11.06 -12.78 9.16
C ASP A 335 -11.41 -13.47 7.81
N ILE A 336 -10.38 -13.89 7.08
CA ILE A 336 -10.47 -14.65 5.83
C ILE A 336 -9.92 -16.08 6.08
N GLU A 337 -10.78 -17.03 6.44
CA GLU A 337 -10.45 -18.45 6.70
C GLU A 337 -9.65 -19.21 5.61
N GLU A 338 -9.47 -18.70 4.39
CA GLU A 338 -8.69 -19.41 3.34
C GLU A 338 -7.18 -19.47 3.59
N VAL A 339 -6.67 -18.91 4.70
CA VAL A 339 -5.24 -19.00 5.08
C VAL A 339 -4.96 -20.15 6.06
N ALA A 340 -5.92 -21.04 6.28
CA ALA A 340 -5.77 -22.23 7.12
C ALA A 340 -5.15 -23.41 6.33
N ASP A 341 -3.93 -23.23 5.81
CA ASP A 341 -3.12 -24.33 5.28
C ASP A 341 -1.79 -24.45 6.06
N GLY A 342 -1.44 -25.69 6.42
CA GLY A 342 -0.05 -26.12 6.63
C GLY A 342 0.74 -25.53 7.81
N GLY A 343 0.18 -25.45 9.02
CA GLY A 343 0.94 -25.11 10.23
C GLY A 343 0.85 -23.64 10.68
N ASN A 344 -0.05 -22.87 10.07
CA ASN A 344 -0.31 -21.48 10.40
C ASN A 344 -1.06 -21.36 11.75
N LYS A 345 -0.59 -20.46 12.63
CA LYS A 345 -1.20 -20.22 13.94
C LYS A 345 -2.34 -19.21 13.83
N TYR A 346 -3.44 -19.62 13.19
CA TYR A 346 -4.64 -18.82 12.92
C TYR A 346 -5.05 -17.86 14.07
N TRP A 347 -5.14 -18.38 15.30
CA TRP A 347 -5.50 -17.58 16.47
C TRP A 347 -4.42 -16.59 16.95
N GLU A 348 -3.14 -16.88 16.72
CA GLU A 348 -2.08 -15.89 16.98
C GLU A 348 -2.18 -14.72 16.01
N ASN A 349 -2.56 -14.96 14.75
CA ASN A 349 -2.76 -13.90 13.76
C ASN A 349 -3.92 -12.99 14.14
N ILE A 350 -5.07 -13.55 14.54
CA ILE A 350 -6.21 -12.76 15.03
C ILE A 350 -5.81 -11.95 16.27
N LYS A 351 -5.16 -12.58 17.25
CA LYS A 351 -4.72 -11.92 18.48
C LYS A 351 -3.76 -10.75 18.20
N ASN A 352 -2.84 -10.93 17.25
CA ASN A 352 -1.91 -9.90 16.80
C ASN A 352 -2.62 -8.79 16.00
N ALA A 353 -3.58 -9.13 15.15
CA ALA A 353 -4.36 -8.17 14.40
C ALA A 353 -5.20 -7.27 15.31
N VAL A 354 -5.88 -7.85 16.31
CA VAL A 354 -6.56 -7.06 17.36
C VAL A 354 -5.54 -6.22 18.14
N ARG A 355 -4.36 -6.77 18.46
CA ARG A 355 -3.28 -6.03 19.16
C ARG A 355 -2.76 -4.83 18.40
N ASN A 356 -2.69 -4.91 17.08
CA ASN A 356 -2.16 -3.84 16.24
C ASN A 356 -3.25 -2.90 15.71
N CYS A 357 -4.53 -3.21 15.96
CA CYS A 357 -5.62 -2.31 15.60
C CYS A 357 -5.75 -1.14 16.59
N ASP A 358 -6.16 -0.03 16.01
CA ASP A 358 -6.52 1.24 16.63
C ASP A 358 -7.99 1.23 17.08
N VAL A 359 -8.87 0.63 16.25
CA VAL A 359 -10.31 0.52 16.48
C VAL A 359 -10.77 -0.92 16.24
N PHE A 360 -11.61 -1.43 17.14
CA PHE A 360 -12.30 -2.71 16.99
C PHE A 360 -13.75 -2.46 16.58
N ILE A 361 -14.14 -2.95 15.40
CA ILE A 361 -15.45 -2.69 14.79
C ILE A 361 -16.22 -4.01 14.67
N PRO A 362 -17.16 -4.30 15.58
CA PRO A 362 -18.13 -5.36 15.37
C PRO A 362 -19.22 -4.88 14.41
N LEU A 363 -19.34 -5.56 13.25
CA LEU A 363 -20.47 -5.38 12.33
C LEU A 363 -21.62 -6.26 12.76
N ILE A 364 -22.62 -5.63 13.37
CA ILE A 364 -23.71 -6.31 14.05
C ILE A 364 -24.84 -6.60 13.07
N THR A 365 -25.05 -7.89 12.80
CA THR A 365 -26.24 -8.44 12.16
C THR A 365 -27.01 -9.30 13.16
N SER A 366 -28.21 -9.75 12.79
CA SER A 366 -28.94 -10.73 13.60
C SER A 366 -28.11 -12.00 13.84
N ALA A 367 -27.44 -12.53 12.80
CA ALA A 367 -26.59 -13.70 12.93
C ALA A 367 -25.37 -13.46 13.84
N TYR A 368 -24.80 -12.25 13.83
CA TYR A 368 -23.73 -11.86 14.75
C TYR A 368 -24.20 -11.93 16.22
N LEU A 369 -25.40 -11.42 16.51
CA LEU A 369 -25.95 -11.43 17.87
C LEU A 369 -26.26 -12.84 18.38
N GLU A 370 -26.65 -13.75 17.49
CA GLU A 370 -26.91 -15.15 17.85
C GLU A 370 -25.66 -15.87 18.38
N GLU A 371 -24.45 -15.41 18.03
CA GLU A 371 -23.22 -15.98 18.57
C GLU A 371 -23.09 -15.76 20.08
N TYR A 372 -23.69 -14.68 20.61
CA TYR A 372 -23.69 -14.32 22.02
C TYR A 372 -24.80 -14.99 22.84
N ARG A 373 -25.72 -15.72 22.21
CA ARG A 373 -26.75 -16.47 22.94
C ARG A 373 -26.11 -17.57 23.78
N ASP A 374 -26.50 -17.60 25.06
CA ASP A 374 -26.03 -18.55 26.08
C ASP A 374 -24.50 -18.58 26.22
N SER A 375 -23.82 -17.50 25.77
CA SER A 375 -22.37 -17.35 25.84
C SER A 375 -21.91 -16.95 27.26
N PRO A 376 -20.65 -17.20 27.64
CA PRO A 376 -20.13 -16.69 28.90
C PRO A 376 -20.10 -15.15 28.91
N ASP A 377 -20.26 -14.57 30.10
CA ASP A 377 -20.15 -13.13 30.31
C ASP A 377 -18.69 -12.67 30.12
N LEU A 378 -18.43 -12.02 28.98
CA LEU A 378 -17.08 -11.58 28.59
C LEU A 378 -16.56 -10.41 29.44
N ASP A 379 -17.43 -9.61 30.06
CA ASP A 379 -16.98 -8.48 30.90
C ASP A 379 -16.29 -8.98 32.18
N LYS A 380 -16.56 -10.21 32.63
CA LYS A 380 -15.84 -10.85 33.75
C LYS A 380 -14.34 -11.07 33.49
N PHE A 381 -13.94 -11.08 32.22
CA PHE A 381 -12.54 -11.22 31.84
C PHE A 381 -11.80 -9.86 31.78
N SER A 382 -12.48 -8.74 32.04
CA SER A 382 -11.87 -7.41 32.02
C SER A 382 -10.99 -7.10 33.24
N ASP A 383 -11.20 -7.80 34.36
CA ASP A 383 -10.56 -7.53 35.66
C ASP A 383 -9.42 -8.51 36.02
N GLU A 384 -9.30 -9.65 35.33
CA GLU A 384 -8.28 -10.67 35.62
C GLU A 384 -7.41 -10.95 34.37
N TYR A 385 -6.10 -11.00 34.58
CA TYR A 385 -5.02 -11.29 33.63
C TYR A 385 -4.39 -10.10 32.88
N GLY A 386 -3.17 -9.75 33.33
CA GLY A 386 -2.19 -9.08 32.49
C GLY A 386 -1.86 -9.93 31.25
N ILE A 387 -1.36 -9.26 30.21
CA ILE A 387 -1.04 -9.78 28.87
C ILE A 387 -0.39 -11.18 28.95
N ASN A 388 -1.20 -12.23 28.90
CA ASN A 388 -0.73 -13.61 28.91
C ASN A 388 -0.69 -14.07 27.46
N ASN A 389 0.48 -14.49 26.99
CA ASN A 389 0.66 -14.83 25.57
C ASN A 389 -0.13 -16.09 25.18
N ASN A 390 -0.46 -16.95 26.15
CA ASN A 390 -1.20 -18.18 25.94
C ASN A 390 -2.67 -18.05 26.40
N ASP A 391 -3.59 -18.54 25.58
CA ASP A 391 -5.01 -18.56 25.91
C ASP A 391 -5.33 -19.73 26.85
N SER A 392 -6.20 -19.50 27.83
CA SER A 392 -6.75 -20.56 28.68
C SER A 392 -7.64 -21.50 27.89
N GLU A 393 -7.92 -22.70 28.42
CA GLU A 393 -8.85 -23.64 27.78
C GLU A 393 -10.26 -23.05 27.62
N ASP A 394 -10.70 -22.22 28.56
CA ASP A 394 -11.99 -21.52 28.48
C ASP A 394 -12.03 -20.52 27.30
N VAL A 395 -10.94 -19.78 27.07
CA VAL A 395 -10.83 -18.84 25.95
C VAL A 395 -10.75 -19.59 24.62
N LYS A 396 -10.08 -20.75 24.57
CA LYS A 396 -10.02 -21.58 23.36
C LYS A 396 -11.37 -22.18 22.98
N ALA A 397 -12.25 -22.41 23.96
CA ALA A 397 -13.60 -22.94 23.76
C ALA A 397 -14.61 -21.87 23.28
N LEU A 398 -14.26 -20.58 23.32
CA LEU A 398 -15.10 -19.52 22.81
C LEU A 398 -15.30 -19.65 21.29
N LYS A 399 -16.51 -19.34 20.84
CA LYS A 399 -16.80 -19.20 19.41
C LYS A 399 -15.97 -18.05 18.81
N PRO A 400 -15.71 -18.03 17.49
CA PRO A 400 -14.73 -17.09 16.92
C PRO A 400 -14.98 -15.62 17.25
N VAL A 401 -16.20 -15.15 16.99
CA VAL A 401 -16.63 -13.76 17.28
C VAL A 401 -16.49 -13.41 18.78
N LEU A 402 -16.80 -14.34 19.67
CA LEU A 402 -16.66 -14.15 21.12
C LEU A 402 -15.18 -14.04 21.54
N ARG A 403 -14.32 -14.80 20.89
CA ARG A 403 -12.88 -14.80 21.15
C ARG A 403 -12.20 -13.53 20.65
N GLU A 404 -12.63 -13.01 19.50
CA GLU A 404 -12.22 -11.70 19.00
C GLU A 404 -12.62 -10.57 19.96
N ALA A 405 -13.88 -10.59 20.44
CA ALA A 405 -14.37 -9.64 21.43
C ALA A 405 -13.58 -9.73 22.74
N TYR A 406 -13.27 -10.94 23.21
CA TYR A 406 -12.40 -11.16 24.36
C TYR A 406 -11.00 -10.52 24.17
N TYR A 407 -10.37 -10.67 23.00
CA TYR A 407 -9.09 -10.02 22.73
C TYR A 407 -9.21 -8.50 22.72
N ALA A 408 -10.28 -7.95 22.14
CA ALA A 408 -10.51 -6.52 22.13
C ALA A 408 -10.65 -5.95 23.55
N ILE A 409 -11.41 -6.64 24.42
CA ILE A 409 -11.62 -6.26 25.82
C ILE A 409 -10.32 -6.35 26.62
N SER A 410 -9.64 -7.49 26.56
CA SER A 410 -8.40 -7.73 27.32
C SER A 410 -7.28 -6.76 26.94
N GLN A 411 -7.26 -6.29 25.68
CA GLN A 411 -6.30 -5.32 25.18
C GLN A 411 -6.82 -3.87 25.24
N LYS A 412 -7.98 -3.64 25.86
CA LYS A 412 -8.61 -2.32 26.04
C LYS A 412 -8.73 -1.54 24.73
N LYS A 413 -9.09 -2.25 23.65
CA LYS A 413 -9.30 -1.65 22.33
C LYS A 413 -10.50 -0.74 22.34
N ARG A 414 -10.49 0.28 21.48
CA ARG A 414 -11.60 1.22 21.32
C ARG A 414 -12.67 0.56 20.47
N PRO A 415 -13.84 0.20 21.02
CA PRO A 415 -14.90 -0.41 20.25
C PRO A 415 -15.67 0.67 19.49
N CYS A 416 -16.08 0.37 18.26
CA CYS A 416 -17.00 1.18 17.47
C CYS A 416 -17.99 0.24 16.78
N PRO A 417 -19.03 -0.23 17.50
CA PRO A 417 -20.00 -1.15 16.94
C PRO A 417 -20.82 -0.49 15.82
N ILE A 418 -21.05 -1.21 14.73
CA ILE A 418 -21.87 -0.72 13.61
C ILE A 418 -23.00 -1.71 13.36
N VAL A 419 -24.23 -1.26 13.51
CA VAL A 419 -25.42 -2.07 13.22
C VAL A 419 -25.75 -2.01 11.75
N ILE A 420 -25.83 -3.17 11.11
CA ILE A 420 -26.31 -3.31 9.73
C ILE A 420 -27.82 -3.45 9.77
N VAL A 421 -28.54 -2.40 9.37
CA VAL A 421 -30.00 -2.38 9.45
C VAL A 421 -30.60 -3.32 8.41
N ASP A 422 -31.36 -4.31 8.87
CA ASP A 422 -32.12 -5.23 8.02
C ASP A 422 -33.58 -4.77 7.91
N SER A 423 -33.92 -4.13 6.78
CA SER A 423 -35.26 -3.68 6.43
C SER A 423 -36.11 -4.77 5.74
N GLY A 424 -35.57 -5.99 5.58
CA GLY A 424 -36.14 -7.03 4.71
C GLY A 424 -37.28 -7.86 5.31
N ASN A 425 -37.58 -7.76 6.60
CA ASN A 425 -38.54 -8.65 7.26
C ASN A 425 -39.76 -7.89 7.80
N LYS A 426 -40.71 -7.57 6.91
CA LYS A 426 -41.99 -6.89 7.26
C LYS A 426 -42.91 -7.71 8.17
N ASP A 427 -42.58 -8.98 8.43
CA ASP A 427 -43.44 -9.90 9.19
C ASP A 427 -43.04 -10.08 10.67
N ASN A 428 -41.93 -9.49 11.13
CA ASN A 428 -41.55 -9.49 12.54
C ASN A 428 -41.23 -8.07 13.01
N ASN A 429 -41.93 -7.60 14.04
CA ASN A 429 -41.85 -6.26 14.66
C ASN A 429 -40.48 -5.92 15.34
N SER A 430 -39.35 -6.37 14.79
CA SER A 430 -38.02 -6.12 15.32
C SER A 430 -37.04 -5.75 14.20
N ASN A 431 -37.14 -4.53 13.68
CA ASN A 431 -36.07 -3.98 12.84
C ASN A 431 -34.83 -3.83 13.71
N LEU A 432 -33.77 -4.59 13.42
CA LEU A 432 -32.52 -4.51 14.16
C LEU A 432 -31.93 -3.09 14.03
N ASP A 433 -31.83 -2.39 15.15
CA ASP A 433 -31.24 -1.06 15.24
C ASP A 433 -30.30 -0.95 16.45
N GLY A 434 -29.58 0.17 16.57
CA GLY A 434 -28.67 0.43 17.68
C GLY A 434 -29.35 0.38 19.06
N GLY A 435 -30.61 0.81 19.15
CA GLY A 435 -31.37 0.80 20.40
C GLY A 435 -31.83 -0.61 20.82
N ILE A 436 -32.03 -1.53 19.87
CA ILE A 436 -32.26 -2.95 20.16
C ILE A 436 -30.98 -3.59 20.70
N VAL A 437 -29.84 -3.39 20.03
CA VAL A 437 -28.56 -3.95 20.48
C VAL A 437 -28.23 -3.49 21.89
N GLU A 438 -28.44 -2.20 22.17
CA GLU A 438 -28.23 -1.61 23.48
C GLU A 438 -29.15 -2.23 24.55
N ARG A 439 -30.44 -2.40 24.24
CA ARG A 439 -31.38 -3.07 25.15
C ARG A 439 -30.97 -4.51 25.43
N ILE A 440 -30.45 -5.23 24.44
CA ILE A 440 -29.93 -6.59 24.63
C ILE A 440 -28.74 -6.55 25.59
N ALA A 441 -27.77 -5.65 25.38
CA ALA A 441 -26.61 -5.53 26.25
C ALA A 441 -26.96 -5.14 27.70
N ASN A 442 -27.99 -4.31 27.90
CA ASN A 442 -28.45 -3.89 29.22
C ASN A 442 -29.42 -4.88 29.89
N SER A 443 -30.02 -5.81 29.14
CA SER A 443 -31.08 -6.71 29.63
C SER A 443 -30.52 -8.03 30.15
N LYS A 444 -30.65 -8.27 31.46
CA LYS A 444 -30.36 -9.58 32.06
C LYS A 444 -31.39 -10.67 31.73
N ASN A 445 -32.48 -10.31 31.04
CA ASN A 445 -33.55 -11.23 30.64
C ASN A 445 -33.42 -11.71 29.19
N ASP A 446 -32.47 -11.16 28.42
CA ASP A 446 -32.09 -11.70 27.13
C ASP A 446 -31.02 -12.77 27.34
N SER A 447 -31.12 -13.93 26.69
CA SER A 447 -30.10 -14.97 26.82
C SER A 447 -28.79 -14.63 26.10
N ARG A 448 -28.74 -13.50 25.39
CA ARG A 448 -27.53 -12.99 24.72
C ARG A 448 -26.70 -12.12 25.67
N ASN A 449 -25.48 -12.57 25.98
CA ASN A 449 -24.57 -11.89 26.89
C ASN A 449 -23.60 -10.96 26.14
N LEU A 450 -24.09 -9.79 25.71
CA LEU A 450 -23.25 -8.79 25.05
C LEU A 450 -22.41 -7.99 26.08
N PRO A 451 -21.08 -7.91 25.93
CA PRO A 451 -20.23 -7.13 26.85
C PRO A 451 -20.50 -5.63 26.74
N LEU A 452 -20.82 -4.99 27.86
CA LEU A 452 -21.08 -3.54 27.96
C LEU A 452 -19.82 -2.73 27.62
N SER A 453 -18.64 -3.30 27.84
CA SER A 453 -17.37 -2.70 27.43
C SER A 453 -17.26 -2.46 25.93
N ILE A 454 -18.00 -3.21 25.10
CA ILE A 454 -18.06 -3.04 23.64
C ILE A 454 -19.35 -2.33 23.21
N PHE A 455 -20.51 -2.75 23.75
CA PHE A 455 -21.85 -2.41 23.22
C PHE A 455 -22.60 -1.32 24.03
N SER A 456 -21.89 -0.32 24.56
CA SER A 456 -22.51 0.78 25.31
C SER A 456 -22.95 1.96 24.42
N GLN A 457 -23.98 2.72 24.86
CA GLN A 457 -24.70 3.78 24.13
C GLN A 457 -23.84 4.79 23.33
N ARG A 458 -22.61 5.08 23.74
CA ARG A 458 -21.85 6.22 23.21
C ARG A 458 -21.09 5.91 21.92
N THR A 459 -21.09 4.66 21.46
CA THR A 459 -20.21 4.21 20.37
C THR A 459 -20.91 3.44 19.25
N ILE A 460 -22.20 3.14 19.36
CA ILE A 460 -22.93 2.36 18.35
C ILE A 460 -23.35 3.26 17.18
N LEU A 461 -22.84 2.96 16.00
CA LEU A 461 -23.26 3.56 14.74
C LEU A 461 -24.30 2.67 14.04
N GLN A 462 -25.06 3.26 13.12
CA GLN A 462 -25.98 2.54 12.25
C GLN A 462 -25.56 2.74 10.81
N PHE A 463 -25.58 1.67 10.03
CA PHE A 463 -25.36 1.73 8.59
C PHE A 463 -26.71 1.72 7.87
N ASP A 464 -27.06 2.87 7.29
CA ASP A 464 -28.16 3.00 6.34
C ASP A 464 -27.61 2.86 4.91
N ASP A 465 -28.15 1.88 4.20
CA ASP A 465 -27.72 1.54 2.86
C ASP A 465 -28.41 2.38 1.78
N GLU A 466 -29.51 3.06 2.13
CA GLU A 466 -30.18 4.00 1.23
C GLU A 466 -29.40 5.32 1.11
N HIS A 467 -28.64 5.69 2.15
CA HIS A 467 -27.82 6.90 2.21
C HIS A 467 -26.42 6.60 2.80
N PRO A 468 -25.53 5.95 2.04
CA PRO A 468 -24.24 5.52 2.56
C PRO A 468 -23.32 6.72 2.82
N GLU A 469 -23.14 7.06 4.10
CA GLU A 469 -22.17 8.05 4.57
C GLU A 469 -20.92 7.37 5.17
N LEU A 470 -19.81 8.11 5.23
CA LEU A 470 -18.61 7.66 5.94
C LEU A 470 -18.88 7.56 7.45
N PHE A 471 -18.34 6.53 8.10
CA PHE A 471 -18.54 6.31 9.53
C PHE A 471 -17.80 7.36 10.37
N ARG A 472 -18.44 7.87 11.41
CA ARG A 472 -17.80 8.77 12.39
C ARG A 472 -16.95 7.96 13.37
N LEU A 473 -15.80 7.48 12.90
CA LEU A 473 -14.86 6.70 13.70
C LEU A 473 -14.25 7.58 14.83
N PRO A 474 -13.90 6.99 15.99
CA PRO A 474 -13.33 7.73 17.10
C PRO A 474 -11.98 8.35 16.73
N VAL A 475 -11.79 9.63 17.05
CA VAL A 475 -10.52 10.34 16.83
C VAL A 475 -9.45 9.74 17.73
N ILE A 476 -8.31 9.36 17.15
CA ILE A 476 -7.16 8.85 17.88
C ILE A 476 -6.05 9.88 17.82
N ASN A 477 -5.84 10.55 18.94
CA ASN A 477 -4.57 11.22 19.18
C ASN A 477 -3.56 10.13 19.51
N LYS A 478 -2.78 9.69 18.51
CA LYS A 478 -1.61 8.84 18.76
C LYS A 478 -0.51 9.66 19.41
#